data_AF-A0A528JHT9-F1
#
_entry.id   AF-A0A528JHT9-F1
#
_cell.length_a   1.000
_cell.length_b   1.000
_cell.length_c   1.000
_cell.angle_alpha   90.00
_cell.angle_beta   90.00
_cell.angle_gamma   90.00
#
_symmetry.space_group_name_H-M   'P 1'
#
loop_
_entity.id
_entity.type
_entity.pdbx_description
1 polymer ?
#
loop_
_entity_poly.entity_id
_entity_poly.type
_entity_poly.pdbx_seq_one_letter_code
_entity_poly.pdbx_strand_id
1 'polypeptide(L)'
;QLIWPYSDFLLHDMGPGLADGQAVGEATGSEWRTPPLWGIGLTQTVNGNSFFLHDGRARTLTEAVLWHGGEGQKARDRFAAADAADRDALVKFLESL
;
A
#
# COMPACT_ATOMS: atom_id res chain seq x y z
N GLN A 1 -10.03 -19.99 -13.50
CA GLN A 1 -9.52 -18.63 -13.81
C GLN A 1 -8.22 -18.42 -13.07
N LEU A 2 -7.18 -17.89 -13.72
CA LEU A 2 -5.90 -17.56 -13.10
C LEU A 2 -5.98 -16.14 -12.52
N ILE A 3 -5.42 -15.92 -11.33
CA ILE A 3 -5.48 -14.64 -10.62
C ILE A 3 -4.10 -14.28 -10.09
N TRP A 4 -3.71 -13.01 -10.25
CA TRP A 4 -2.49 -12.43 -9.69
C TRP A 4 -2.87 -11.42 -8.61
N PRO A 5 -2.73 -11.74 -7.31
CA PRO A 5 -3.21 -10.87 -6.24
C PRO A 5 -2.25 -9.69 -5.96
N TYR A 6 -1.03 -9.74 -6.50
CA TYR A 6 0.06 -8.80 -6.16
C TYR A 6 0.26 -8.65 -4.64
N SER A 7 0.19 -9.78 -3.94
CA SER A 7 0.41 -9.90 -2.50
C SER A 7 0.95 -11.30 -2.21
N ASP A 8 1.81 -11.40 -1.20
CA ASP A 8 2.28 -12.66 -0.61
C ASP A 8 1.47 -13.07 0.62
N PHE A 9 0.52 -12.23 1.05
CA PHE A 9 -0.35 -12.43 2.20
C PHE A 9 0.37 -12.52 3.56
N LEU A 10 1.64 -12.13 3.63
CA LEU A 10 2.44 -12.13 4.85
C LEU A 10 2.29 -10.82 5.63
N LEU A 11 2.80 -10.82 6.86
CA LEU A 11 2.99 -9.62 7.67
C LEU A 11 4.29 -8.93 7.26
N HIS A 12 4.25 -7.61 7.18
CA HIS A 12 5.43 -6.78 6.94
C HIS A 12 5.45 -5.61 7.91
N ASP A 13 6.66 -5.27 8.36
CA ASP A 13 6.87 -4.06 9.15
C ASP A 13 6.70 -2.81 8.26
N MET A 14 5.64 -2.05 8.53
CA MET A 14 5.31 -0.78 7.86
C MET A 14 6.06 0.42 8.48
N GLY A 15 6.82 0.18 9.54
CA GLY A 15 7.60 1.17 10.27
C GLY A 15 6.80 1.97 11.29
N PRO A 16 7.49 2.74 12.16
CA PRO A 16 6.87 3.42 13.31
C PRO A 16 5.85 4.50 12.92
N GLY A 17 5.96 5.09 11.72
CA GLY A 17 5.00 6.08 11.23
C GLY A 17 3.61 5.50 10.90
N LEU A 18 3.53 4.18 10.76
CA LEU A 18 2.33 3.39 10.47
C LEU A 18 2.05 2.36 11.57
N ALA A 19 2.62 2.56 12.77
CA ALA A 19 2.33 1.71 13.91
C ALA A 19 1.03 2.16 14.61
N ASP A 20 0.15 1.22 14.96
CA ASP A 20 -1.05 1.51 15.78
C ASP A 20 -0.82 1.29 17.28
N GLY A 21 0.35 0.77 17.65
CA GLY A 21 0.75 0.49 19.03
C GLY A 21 0.07 -0.73 19.65
N GLN A 22 -0.69 -1.52 18.86
CA GLN A 22 -1.40 -2.70 19.33
C GLN A 22 -0.71 -3.97 18.85
N ALA A 23 -0.35 -4.85 19.77
CA ALA A 23 0.13 -6.18 19.42
C ALA A 23 -1.05 -7.15 19.23
N VAL A 24 -0.98 -8.00 18.19
CA VAL A 24 -1.98 -9.03 17.91
C VAL A 24 -1.27 -10.38 17.76
N GLY A 25 -1.29 -11.18 18.82
CA GLY A 25 -0.52 -12.42 18.87
C GLY A 25 0.99 -12.12 18.84
N GLU A 26 1.69 -12.64 17.85
CA GLU A 26 3.11 -12.38 17.62
C GLU A 26 3.37 -11.11 16.80
N ALA A 27 2.34 -10.56 16.14
CA ALA A 27 2.46 -9.34 15.35
C ALA A 27 2.57 -8.12 16.26
N THR A 28 3.59 -7.29 16.01
CA THR A 28 3.77 -5.98 16.62
C THR A 28 2.84 -4.95 15.99
N GLY A 29 2.69 -3.78 16.62
CA GLY A 29 1.81 -2.72 16.11
C GLY A 29 2.24 -2.09 14.79
N SER A 30 3.46 -2.38 14.28
CA SER A 30 3.90 -1.93 12.96
C SER A 30 3.79 -3.02 11.89
N GLU A 31 3.42 -4.25 12.25
CA GLU A 31 3.29 -5.35 11.32
C GLU A 31 1.87 -5.46 10.76
N TRP A 32 1.76 -5.32 9.45
CA TRP A 32 0.48 -5.39 8.75
C TRP A 32 0.51 -6.44 7.66
N ARG A 33 -0.60 -7.14 7.50
CA ARG A 33 -0.74 -8.11 6.40
C ARG A 33 -0.86 -7.36 5.08
N THR A 34 -0.08 -7.72 4.07
CA THR A 34 -0.21 -7.15 2.71
C THR A 34 -1.56 -7.55 2.11
N PRO A 35 -2.53 -6.63 1.94
CA PRO A 35 -3.78 -6.96 1.25
C PRO A 35 -3.51 -7.19 -0.25
N PRO A 36 -4.29 -8.04 -0.93
CA PRO A 36 -4.18 -8.19 -2.37
C PRO A 36 -4.56 -6.87 -3.06
N LEU A 37 -3.81 -6.49 -4.11
CA LEU A 37 -4.05 -5.25 -4.86
C LEU A 37 -5.11 -5.41 -5.97
N TRP A 38 -5.67 -6.60 -6.14
CA TRP A 38 -6.77 -6.81 -7.09
C TRP A 38 -7.97 -5.88 -6.79
N GLY A 39 -8.50 -5.20 -7.79
CA GLY A 39 -9.57 -4.22 -7.61
C GLY A 39 -9.18 -2.97 -6.81
N ILE A 40 -7.89 -2.72 -6.53
CA ILE A 40 -7.48 -1.50 -5.81
C ILE A 40 -7.84 -0.23 -6.60
N GLY A 41 -7.81 -0.29 -7.93
CA GLY A 41 -8.24 0.79 -8.82
C GLY A 41 -9.75 1.08 -8.76
N LEU A 42 -10.54 0.13 -8.23
CA LEU A 42 -11.99 0.25 -8.09
C LEU A 42 -12.43 0.83 -6.73
N THR A 43 -11.49 1.15 -5.83
CA THR A 43 -11.77 1.61 -4.46
C THR A 43 -12.79 2.75 -4.43
N GLN A 44 -12.59 3.80 -5.22
CA GLN A 44 -13.52 4.94 -5.30
C GLN A 44 -14.92 4.52 -5.79
N THR A 45 -14.96 3.69 -6.82
CA THR A 45 -16.20 3.23 -7.46
C THR A 45 -17.03 2.38 -6.51
N VAL A 46 -16.38 1.51 -5.74
CA VAL A 46 -17.05 0.55 -4.84
C VAL A 46 -17.38 1.18 -3.49
N ASN A 47 -16.47 1.98 -2.91
CA ASN A 47 -16.60 2.49 -1.55
C ASN A 47 -17.14 3.93 -1.47
N GLY A 48 -17.21 4.64 -2.60
CA GLY A 48 -17.56 6.08 -2.63
C GLY A 48 -16.47 7.01 -2.07
N ASN A 49 -15.31 6.45 -1.71
CA ASN A 49 -14.14 7.17 -1.19
C ASN A 49 -12.85 6.47 -1.63
N SER A 50 -11.72 7.18 -1.52
CA SER A 50 -10.39 6.67 -1.80
C SER A 50 -9.57 6.69 -0.53
N PHE A 51 -9.76 5.70 0.36
CA PHE A 51 -9.01 5.57 1.61
C PHE A 51 -8.08 4.37 1.51
N PHE A 52 -6.78 4.61 1.58
CA PHE A 52 -5.75 3.57 1.51
C PHE A 52 -4.97 3.48 2.83
N LEU A 53 -4.23 2.37 2.98
CA LEU A 53 -3.57 1.94 4.22
C LEU A 53 -4.56 1.50 5.30
N HIS A 54 -4.08 0.81 6.32
CA HIS A 54 -4.93 0.20 7.36
C HIS A 54 -5.71 1.23 8.19
N ASP A 55 -5.22 2.46 8.28
CA ASP A 55 -5.86 3.55 9.00
C ASP A 55 -6.58 4.55 8.07
N GLY A 56 -6.59 4.28 6.77
CA GLY A 56 -7.27 5.09 5.77
C GLY A 56 -6.68 6.49 5.56
N ARG A 57 -5.45 6.78 6.03
CA ARG A 57 -4.90 8.15 5.99
C ARG A 57 -4.63 8.66 4.56
N ALA A 58 -4.32 7.78 3.63
CA ALA A 58 -3.95 8.15 2.27
C ALA A 58 -5.19 8.31 1.38
N ARG A 59 -5.25 9.41 0.62
CA ARG A 59 -6.33 9.75 -0.30
C ARG A 59 -6.02 9.42 -1.77
N THR A 60 -4.76 9.10 -2.05
CA THR A 60 -4.29 8.69 -3.38
C THR A 60 -3.33 7.51 -3.26
N LEU A 61 -3.16 6.76 -4.36
CA LEU A 61 -2.15 5.69 -4.44
C LEU A 61 -0.74 6.24 -4.27
N THR A 62 -0.46 7.42 -4.83
CA THR A 62 0.81 8.14 -4.64
C THR A 62 1.08 8.42 -3.16
N GLU A 63 0.10 8.97 -2.44
CA GLU A 63 0.22 9.19 -1.00
C GLU A 63 0.44 7.88 -0.25
N ALA A 64 -0.32 6.83 -0.60
CA ALA A 64 -0.17 5.52 0.02
C ALA A 64 1.26 4.98 -0.13
N VAL A 65 1.83 5.04 -1.33
CA VAL A 65 3.23 4.65 -1.58
C VAL A 65 4.18 5.48 -0.72
N LEU A 66 4.00 6.81 -0.68
CA LEU A 66 4.88 7.72 0.05
C LEU A 66 4.83 7.56 1.58
N TRP A 67 3.78 6.94 2.13
CA TRP A 67 3.69 6.64 3.56
C TRP A 67 4.47 5.39 4.00
N HIS A 68 4.91 4.52 3.07
CA HIS A 68 5.56 3.27 3.45
C HIS A 68 6.92 3.51 4.14
N GLY A 69 7.05 2.98 5.35
CA GLY A 69 8.32 2.88 6.09
C GLY A 69 8.78 1.42 6.17
N GLY A 70 9.58 1.11 7.19
CA GLY A 70 10.00 -0.27 7.51
C GLY A 70 10.58 -0.99 6.30
N GLU A 71 10.06 -2.19 6.01
CA GLU A 71 10.50 -3.00 4.87
C GLU A 71 10.18 -2.33 3.51
N GLY A 72 9.11 -1.55 3.43
CA GLY A 72 8.69 -0.81 2.24
C GLY A 72 9.53 0.43 1.93
N GLN A 73 10.38 0.89 2.85
CA GLN A 73 11.10 2.15 2.73
C GLN A 73 11.96 2.24 1.46
N LYS A 74 12.68 1.18 1.12
CA LYS A 74 13.53 1.17 -0.09
C LYS A 74 12.70 1.32 -1.37
N ALA A 75 11.52 0.71 -1.43
CA ALA A 75 10.60 0.83 -2.56
C ALA A 75 10.00 2.23 -2.65
N ARG A 76 9.57 2.80 -1.51
CA ARG A 76 9.12 4.20 -1.40
C ARG A 76 10.17 5.16 -1.94
N ASP A 77 11.41 5.04 -1.47
CA ASP A 77 12.50 5.95 -1.82
C ASP A 77 12.82 5.87 -3.33
N ARG A 78 12.76 4.66 -3.90
CA ARG A 78 12.88 4.46 -5.35
C ARG A 78 11.75 5.13 -6.12
N PHE A 79 10.50 5.00 -5.66
CA PHE A 79 9.36 5.68 -6.29
C PHE A 79 9.50 7.20 -6.21
N ALA A 80 9.90 7.75 -5.06
CA ALA A 80 10.11 9.18 -4.88
C ALA A 80 11.23 9.74 -5.78
N ALA A 81 12.27 8.94 -6.03
CA ALA A 81 13.41 9.31 -6.89
C ALA A 81 13.17 9.04 -8.39
N ALA A 82 12.12 8.30 -8.76
CA ALA A 82 11.80 8.02 -10.15
C ALA A 82 11.32 9.28 -10.88
N ASP A 83 11.47 9.30 -12.21
CA ASP A 83 10.98 10.40 -13.00
C ASP A 83 9.42 10.45 -13.01
N ALA A 84 8.85 11.50 -13.59
CA ALA A 84 7.40 11.64 -13.64
C ALA A 84 6.73 10.52 -14.47
N ALA A 85 7.36 10.08 -15.56
CA ALA A 85 6.77 9.09 -16.46
C ALA A 85 6.68 7.71 -15.79
N ASP A 86 7.73 7.31 -15.07
CA ASP A 86 7.76 6.05 -14.34
C ASP A 86 6.76 6.04 -13.17
N ARG A 87 6.64 7.16 -12.45
CA ARG A 87 5.64 7.30 -11.37
C ARG A 87 4.22 7.21 -11.93
N ASP A 88 3.94 7.92 -13.01
CA ASP A 88 2.63 7.89 -13.68
C ASP A 88 2.30 6.50 -14.22
N ALA A 89 3.30 5.79 -14.77
CA ALA A 89 3.11 4.43 -15.27
C ALA A 89 2.75 3.45 -14.15
N LEU A 90 3.40 3.55 -12.99
CA LEU A 90 3.07 2.72 -11.83
C LEU A 90 1.65 3.02 -11.31
N VAL A 91 1.29 4.30 -11.17
CA VAL A 91 -0.05 4.69 -10.71
C VAL A 91 -1.12 4.19 -11.67
N LYS A 92 -0.94 4.37 -12.99
CA LYS A 92 -1.86 3.86 -14.01
C LYS A 92 -2.00 2.34 -13.97
N PHE A 93 -0.89 1.63 -13.72
CA PHE A 93 -0.93 0.19 -13.55
C PHE A 93 -1.81 -0.19 -12.35
N LEU A 94 -1.60 0.44 -11.18
CA LEU A 94 -2.42 0.20 -9.98
C LEU A 94 -3.91 0.56 -10.18
N GLU A 95 -4.20 1.63 -10.92
CA GLU A 95 -5.57 2.02 -11.30
C GLU A 95 -6.25 1.02 -12.25
N SER A 96 -5.46 0.22 -12.98
CA SER A 96 -5.98 -0.82 -13.88
C SER A 96 -6.30 -2.16 -13.20
N LEU A 97 -5.95 -2.30 -11.91
CA LEU A 97 -6.16 -3.51 -11.11
C LEU A 97 -7.55 -3.61 -10.51
#